data_AF-A0A0A2CSJ1-F1
#
_entry.id   AF-A0A0A2CSJ1-F1
#
_cell.length_a   1.000
_cell.length_b   1.000
_cell.length_c   1.000
_cell.angle_alpha   90.00
_cell.angle_beta   90.00
_cell.angle_gamma   90.00
#
_symmetry.space_group_name_H-M   'P 1'
#
loop_
_entity.id
_entity.type
_entity.pdbx_description
1 polymer ?
#
loop_
_entity_poly.entity_id
_entity_poly.type
_entity_poly.pdbx_seq_one_letter_code
_entity_poly.pdbx_strand_id
1 'polypeptide(L)'
;MKCSKGDGVVDGFTLVELMLVISLGMLFVAMALGVITRDLSLGHAMAQRLRERGLQKRTLMLIKADLARGYGWLADPPISNLWPCSLAGRQPVLAIATAPDDPEVRRRAIIYSVGPAPSPIWRSQVLMRCGPAFDINGEPNLAGSFQNRVLIDGLPSSLSDGELGFVARQDPLLPVLRLELEQQFQTPDGKMQRIRSAASA
;
A
#
# COMPACT_ATOMS: atom_id res chain seq x y z
N MET A 1 -19.18 52.39 66.90
CA MET A 1 -19.96 51.24 66.38
C MET A 1 -20.97 51.73 65.36
N LYS A 2 -20.78 51.41 64.08
CA LYS A 2 -21.86 51.16 63.11
C LYS A 2 -21.25 50.35 61.98
N CYS A 3 -21.53 49.05 61.99
CA CYS A 3 -21.19 48.11 60.93
C CYS A 3 -21.89 48.54 59.64
N SER A 4 -21.11 48.77 58.57
CA SER A 4 -21.66 48.82 57.21
C SER A 4 -21.92 47.38 56.79
N LYS A 5 -23.21 47.04 56.78
CA LYS A 5 -23.76 45.76 56.39
C LYS A 5 -23.53 45.56 54.89
N GLY A 6 -22.88 44.46 54.52
CA GLY A 6 -22.78 44.06 53.12
C GLY A 6 -24.13 43.55 52.64
N ASP A 7 -24.57 44.06 51.50
CA ASP A 7 -25.63 43.46 50.69
C ASP A 7 -25.04 43.27 49.28
N GLY A 8 -24.34 42.15 49.11
CA GLY A 8 -24.01 41.64 47.78
C GLY A 8 -25.29 41.12 47.16
N VAL A 9 -25.95 41.95 46.36
CA VAL A 9 -27.04 41.52 45.48
C VAL A 9 -26.43 40.54 44.48
N VAL A 10 -26.70 39.25 44.65
CA VAL A 10 -26.48 38.26 43.61
C VAL A 10 -27.68 38.40 42.68
N ASP A 11 -27.55 39.20 41.63
CA ASP A 11 -28.53 39.26 40.56
C ASP A 11 -28.70 37.84 39.98
N GLY A 12 -29.89 37.28 40.17
CA GLY A 12 -30.22 35.95 39.68
C GLY A 12 -30.34 35.97 38.16
N PHE A 13 -29.67 35.02 37.48
CA PHE A 13 -29.79 34.86 36.03
C PHE A 13 -31.24 34.56 35.64
N THR A 14 -31.73 35.26 34.62
CA THR A 14 -33.04 34.94 34.05
C THR A 14 -32.97 33.62 33.27
N LEU A 15 -34.07 32.86 33.23
CA LEU A 15 -34.14 31.60 32.49
C LEU A 15 -33.75 31.77 31.02
N VAL A 16 -34.12 32.91 30.41
CA VAL A 16 -33.78 33.25 29.03
C VAL A 16 -32.27 33.44 28.86
N GLU A 17 -31.62 34.13 29.79
CA GLU A 17 -30.16 34.34 29.77
C GLU A 17 -29.40 33.02 29.91
N LEU A 18 -29.87 32.12 30.79
CA LEU A 18 -29.29 30.78 30.95
C LEU A 18 -29.44 29.94 29.68
N MET A 19 -30.62 29.96 29.04
CA MET A 19 -30.83 29.28 27.76
C MET A 19 -29.94 29.86 26.65
N LEU A 20 -29.76 31.17 26.62
CA LEU A 20 -28.90 31.84 25.65
C LEU A 20 -27.43 31.43 25.84
N VAL A 21 -26.92 31.45 27.06
CA VAL A 21 -25.55 30.99 27.36
C VAL A 21 -25.34 29.53 26.99
N ILE A 22 -26.30 28.65 27.31
CA ILE A 22 -26.23 27.22 26.98
C ILE A 22 -26.24 27.02 25.45
N SER A 23 -27.12 27.70 24.72
CA SER A 23 -27.19 27.59 23.26
C SER A 23 -25.94 28.12 22.56
N LEU A 24 -25.38 29.25 23.02
CA LEU A 24 -24.14 29.79 22.49
C LEU A 24 -22.94 28.87 22.82
N GLY A 25 -22.91 28.32 24.03
CA GLY A 25 -21.91 27.35 24.46
C GLY A 25 -21.96 26.06 23.63
N MET A 26 -23.16 25.53 23.37
CA MET A 26 -23.33 24.35 22.50
C MET A 26 -22.88 24.64 21.06
N LEU A 27 -23.20 25.82 20.52
CA LEU A 27 -22.76 26.22 19.18
C LEU A 27 -21.23 26.27 19.09
N PHE A 28 -20.57 26.88 20.09
CA PHE A 28 -19.12 26.97 20.14
C PHE A 28 -18.47 25.58 20.25
N VAL A 29 -18.99 24.73 21.15
CA VAL A 29 -18.50 23.35 21.32
C VAL A 29 -18.67 22.55 20.03
N ALA A 30 -19.83 22.63 19.38
CA ALA A 30 -20.07 21.97 18.10
C ALA A 30 -19.11 22.45 17.00
N MET A 31 -18.83 23.76 16.93
CA MET A 31 -17.86 24.30 15.99
C MET A 31 -16.44 23.77 16.27
N ALA A 32 -16.01 23.78 17.53
CA ALA A 32 -14.70 23.28 17.94
C ALA A 32 -14.53 21.77 17.62
N LEU A 33 -15.54 20.95 17.95
CA LEU A 33 -15.59 19.53 17.57
C LEU A 33 -15.54 19.33 16.05
N GLY A 34 -16.25 20.17 15.29
CA GLY A 34 -16.24 20.15 13.84
C GLY A 34 -14.85 20.42 13.23
N VAL A 35 -14.05 21.28 13.85
CA VAL A 35 -12.66 21.54 13.41
C VAL A 35 -11.77 20.35 13.72
N ILE A 36 -11.81 19.84 14.96
CA ILE A 36 -10.97 18.71 15.40
C ILE A 36 -11.24 17.46 14.55
N THR A 37 -12.51 17.15 14.29
CA THR A 37 -12.88 15.97 13.49
C THR A 37 -12.40 16.05 12.05
N ARG A 38 -12.39 17.24 11.44
CA ARG A 38 -11.84 17.46 10.10
C ARG A 38 -10.32 17.31 10.07
N ASP A 39 -9.62 17.79 11.07
CA ASP A 39 -8.16 17.61 11.15
C ASP A 39 -7.78 16.14 11.35
N LEU A 40 -8.55 15.40 12.14
CA LEU A 40 -8.37 13.96 12.32
C LEU A 40 -8.57 13.17 11.01
N SER A 41 -9.57 13.52 10.20
CA SER A 41 -9.80 12.82 8.92
C SER A 41 -8.66 13.08 7.93
N LEU A 42 -8.17 14.32 7.85
CA LEU A 42 -7.00 14.69 7.05
C LEU A 42 -5.74 13.94 7.49
N GLY A 43 -5.50 13.87 8.81
CA GLY A 43 -4.38 13.12 9.39
C GLY A 43 -4.42 11.63 9.04
N HIS A 44 -5.61 11.03 9.11
CA HIS A 44 -5.79 9.61 8.77
C HIS A 44 -5.52 9.33 7.28
N ALA A 45 -6.04 10.17 6.38
CA ALA A 45 -5.80 10.04 4.94
C ALA A 45 -4.31 10.18 4.59
N MET A 46 -3.60 11.13 5.22
CA MET A 46 -2.17 11.31 5.04
C MET A 46 -1.37 10.10 5.55
N ALA A 47 -1.70 9.60 6.75
CA ALA A 47 -1.04 8.43 7.35
C ALA A 47 -1.23 7.17 6.47
N GLN A 48 -2.44 6.94 5.95
CA GLN A 48 -2.72 5.85 5.01
C GLN A 48 -1.85 5.98 3.75
N ARG A 49 -1.76 7.17 3.14
CA ARG A 49 -0.95 7.41 1.95
C ARG A 49 0.55 7.16 2.19
N LEU A 50 1.07 7.57 3.35
CA LEU A 50 2.47 7.32 3.74
C LEU A 50 2.72 5.83 3.94
N ARG A 51 1.80 5.12 4.58
CA ARG A 51 1.88 3.66 4.77
C ARG A 51 1.92 2.93 3.43
N GLU A 52 0.99 3.23 2.52
CA GLU A 52 0.91 2.57 1.20
C GLU A 52 2.16 2.88 0.36
N ARG A 53 2.64 4.13 0.35
CA ARG A 53 3.93 4.46 -0.29
C ARG A 53 5.11 3.72 0.32
N GLY A 54 5.13 3.55 1.64
CA GLY A 54 6.14 2.76 2.35
C GLY A 54 6.14 1.29 1.91
N LEU A 55 4.95 0.71 1.74
CA LEU A 55 4.79 -0.65 1.22
C LEU A 55 5.28 -0.77 -0.23
N GLN A 56 4.89 0.15 -1.13
CA GLN A 56 5.41 0.15 -2.51
C GLN A 56 6.93 0.20 -2.57
N LYS A 57 7.55 1.09 -1.79
CA LYS A 57 9.01 1.22 -1.75
C LYS A 57 9.69 -0.05 -1.24
N ARG A 58 9.16 -0.69 -0.19
CA ARG A 58 9.69 -1.96 0.34
C ARG A 58 9.55 -3.09 -0.68
N THR A 59 8.42 -3.16 -1.38
CA THR A 59 8.20 -4.14 -2.45
C THR A 59 9.19 -3.95 -3.59
N LEU A 60 9.38 -2.72 -4.07
CA LEU A 60 10.38 -2.43 -5.11
C LEU A 60 11.81 -2.74 -4.63
N MET A 61 12.16 -2.40 -3.38
CA MET A 61 13.46 -2.76 -2.81
C MET A 61 13.68 -4.27 -2.73
N LEU A 62 12.65 -5.04 -2.39
CA LEU A 62 12.71 -6.51 -2.40
C LEU A 62 12.96 -7.05 -3.82
N ILE A 63 12.24 -6.54 -4.82
CA ILE A 63 12.44 -6.93 -6.23
C ILE A 63 13.85 -6.58 -6.68
N LYS A 64 14.35 -5.39 -6.35
CA LYS A 64 15.73 -4.99 -6.65
C LYS A 64 16.76 -5.91 -6.01
N ALA A 65 16.55 -6.31 -4.75
CA ALA A 65 17.44 -7.23 -4.06
C ALA A 65 17.42 -8.63 -4.69
N ASP A 66 16.26 -9.10 -5.15
CA ASP A 66 16.15 -10.36 -5.88
C ASP A 66 16.82 -10.28 -7.26
N LEU A 67 16.68 -9.17 -7.98
CA LEU A 67 17.37 -8.93 -9.25
C LEU A 67 18.90 -8.89 -9.08
N ALA A 68 19.39 -8.22 -8.03
CA ALA A 68 20.82 -8.12 -7.76
C ALA A 68 21.46 -9.47 -7.40
N ARG A 69 20.69 -10.41 -6.84
CA ARG A 69 21.13 -11.78 -6.55
C ARG A 69 20.95 -12.75 -7.72
N GLY A 70 20.09 -12.41 -8.67
CA GLY A 70 19.78 -13.26 -9.81
C GLY A 70 20.93 -13.38 -10.79
N TYR A 71 21.00 -14.50 -11.50
CA TYR A 71 21.98 -14.72 -12.57
C TYR A 71 21.51 -14.22 -13.95
N GLY A 72 20.26 -13.78 -14.03
CA GLY A 72 19.60 -13.34 -15.24
C GLY A 72 18.14 -13.02 -14.95
N TRP A 73 17.48 -12.32 -15.87
CA TRP A 73 16.08 -11.96 -15.74
C TRP A 73 15.39 -11.93 -17.11
N LEU A 74 14.07 -12.11 -17.10
CA LEU A 74 13.21 -12.04 -18.26
C LEU A 74 11.99 -11.18 -17.92
N ALA A 75 11.83 -10.07 -18.65
CA ALA A 75 10.62 -9.25 -18.61
C ALA A 75 9.52 -9.88 -19.50
N ASP A 76 8.27 -9.80 -19.06
CA ASP A 76 7.10 -10.40 -19.73
C ASP A 76 7.32 -11.88 -20.12
N PRO A 77 7.69 -12.74 -19.15
CA PRO A 77 7.93 -14.15 -19.42
C PRO A 77 6.65 -14.87 -19.89
N PRO A 78 6.77 -15.93 -20.70
CA PRO A 78 5.61 -16.70 -21.11
C PRO A 78 4.96 -17.42 -19.93
N ILE A 79 3.65 -17.67 -20.04
CA ILE A 79 2.95 -18.56 -19.10
C ILE A 79 3.48 -19.97 -19.32
N SER A 80 4.00 -20.60 -18.26
CA SER A 80 4.59 -21.93 -18.32
C SER A 80 4.14 -22.78 -17.13
N ASN A 81 3.92 -24.06 -17.38
CA ASN A 81 3.66 -25.05 -16.32
C ASN A 81 4.96 -25.53 -15.64
N LEU A 82 6.12 -25.11 -16.15
CA LEU A 82 7.43 -25.42 -15.57
C LEU A 82 7.78 -24.48 -14.42
N TRP A 83 6.98 -23.43 -14.18
CA TRP A 83 7.23 -22.51 -13.09
C TRP A 83 7.14 -23.21 -11.72
N PRO A 84 8.01 -22.86 -10.75
CA PRO A 84 8.05 -23.54 -9.45
C PRO A 84 6.76 -23.45 -8.62
N CYS A 85 5.89 -22.48 -8.91
CA CYS A 85 4.58 -22.34 -8.28
C CYS A 85 3.47 -22.18 -9.33
N SER A 86 2.26 -22.60 -8.97
CA SER A 86 1.06 -22.32 -9.77
C SER A 86 0.75 -20.82 -9.79
N LEU A 87 0.53 -20.27 -10.98
CA LEU A 87 0.15 -18.87 -11.18
C LEU A 87 -1.37 -18.62 -11.01
N ALA A 88 -2.20 -19.67 -11.00
CA ALA A 88 -3.65 -19.60 -10.80
C ALA A 88 -4.35 -18.44 -11.57
N GLY A 89 -4.06 -18.31 -12.87
CA GLY A 89 -4.64 -17.30 -13.74
C GLY A 89 -4.01 -15.90 -13.64
N ARG A 90 -2.91 -15.73 -12.87
CA ARG A 90 -2.13 -14.49 -12.86
C ARG A 90 -1.15 -14.44 -14.03
N GLN A 91 -0.96 -13.25 -14.59
CA GLN A 91 -0.01 -12.98 -15.65
C GLN A 91 1.39 -12.80 -15.03
N PRO A 92 2.40 -13.58 -15.43
CA PRO A 92 3.76 -13.34 -14.98
C PRO A 92 4.32 -12.11 -15.71
N VAL A 93 5.01 -11.24 -14.96
CA VAL A 93 5.52 -9.93 -15.42
C VAL A 93 7.05 -9.88 -15.40
N LEU A 94 7.65 -10.57 -14.43
CA LEU A 94 9.09 -10.63 -14.27
C LEU A 94 9.49 -12.00 -13.76
N ALA A 95 10.52 -12.59 -14.37
CA ALA A 95 11.13 -13.80 -13.90
C ALA A 95 12.64 -13.59 -13.69
N ILE A 96 13.18 -14.13 -12.61
CA ILE A 96 14.59 -13.94 -12.21
C ILE A 96 15.23 -15.31 -11.99
N ALA A 97 16.30 -15.61 -12.75
CA ALA A 97 17.04 -16.87 -12.66
C ALA A 97 17.74 -16.99 -11.30
N THR A 98 17.53 -18.14 -10.63
CA THR A 98 18.13 -18.41 -9.31
C THR A 98 19.35 -19.31 -9.35
N ALA A 99 19.71 -19.83 -10.52
CA ALA A 99 20.83 -20.74 -10.71
C ALA A 99 21.70 -20.32 -11.89
N PRO A 100 23.03 -20.45 -11.79
CA PRO A 100 23.97 -20.00 -12.83
C PRO A 100 23.93 -20.87 -14.09
N ASP A 101 23.43 -22.11 -14.00
CA ASP A 101 23.26 -23.02 -15.12
C ASP A 101 21.97 -22.76 -15.94
N ASP A 102 21.14 -21.81 -15.49
CA ASP A 102 19.88 -21.44 -16.14
C ASP A 102 19.64 -19.92 -16.13
N PRO A 103 20.57 -19.11 -16.68
CA PRO A 103 20.45 -17.64 -16.70
C PRO A 103 19.28 -17.17 -17.57
N GLU A 104 18.83 -18.00 -18.51
CA GLU A 104 17.69 -17.75 -19.39
C GLU A 104 16.32 -18.07 -18.75
N VAL A 105 16.28 -18.37 -17.45
CA VAL A 105 15.03 -18.49 -16.70
C VAL A 105 14.12 -19.62 -17.23
N ARG A 106 14.67 -20.79 -17.57
CA ARG A 106 13.90 -21.88 -18.19
C ARG A 106 13.23 -22.82 -17.18
N ARG A 107 13.78 -22.93 -15.97
CA ARG A 107 13.39 -23.92 -14.94
C ARG A 107 13.16 -23.28 -13.57
N ARG A 108 14.23 -22.87 -12.88
CA ARG A 108 14.15 -22.38 -11.48
C ARG A 108 14.35 -20.88 -11.39
N ALA A 109 13.23 -20.17 -11.28
CA ALA A 109 13.23 -18.73 -11.21
C ALA A 109 12.22 -18.18 -10.20
N ILE A 110 12.56 -17.03 -9.62
CA ILE A 110 11.64 -16.21 -8.84
C ILE A 110 10.70 -15.53 -9.84
N ILE A 111 9.39 -15.75 -9.70
CA ILE A 111 8.38 -15.22 -10.61
C ILE A 111 7.54 -14.18 -9.88
N TYR A 112 7.44 -13.00 -10.46
CA TYR A 112 6.48 -11.98 -10.08
C TYR A 112 5.31 -12.01 -11.06
N SER A 113 4.10 -12.10 -10.53
CA SER A 113 2.88 -12.20 -11.32
C SER A 113 1.81 -11.26 -10.79
N VAL A 114 1.00 -10.73 -11.70
CA VAL A 114 -0.11 -9.82 -11.40
C VAL A 114 -1.42 -10.47 -11.82
N GLY A 115 -2.46 -10.32 -11.00
CA GLY A 115 -3.80 -10.74 -11.39
C GLY A 115 -4.71 -10.98 -10.19
N PRO A 116 -5.64 -11.94 -10.27
CA PRO A 116 -6.65 -12.13 -9.24
C PRO A 116 -6.02 -12.49 -7.89
N ALA A 117 -6.61 -11.92 -6.84
CA ALA A 117 -6.29 -12.25 -5.46
C ALA A 117 -6.57 -13.74 -5.16
N PRO A 118 -5.76 -14.38 -4.30
CA PRO A 118 -6.00 -15.77 -3.90
C PRO A 118 -7.21 -15.95 -2.97
N SER A 119 -7.68 -14.88 -2.33
CA SER A 119 -8.87 -14.89 -1.47
C SER A 119 -9.46 -13.48 -1.31
N PRO A 120 -10.71 -13.35 -0.80
CA PRO A 120 -11.41 -12.06 -0.72
C PRO A 120 -10.85 -11.05 0.30
N ILE A 121 -9.88 -11.44 1.15
CA ILE A 121 -9.26 -10.55 2.13
C ILE A 121 -8.35 -9.50 1.49
N TRP A 122 -7.92 -9.73 0.24
CA TRP A 122 -7.04 -8.84 -0.50
C TRP A 122 -7.86 -7.87 -1.36
N ARG A 123 -7.34 -6.65 -1.51
CA ARG A 123 -8.00 -5.63 -2.33
C ARG A 123 -7.67 -5.87 -3.82
N SER A 124 -8.69 -5.91 -4.67
CA SER A 124 -8.58 -5.98 -6.14
C SER A 124 -7.55 -7.00 -6.67
N GLN A 125 -6.69 -6.58 -7.61
CA GLN A 125 -5.59 -7.39 -8.12
C GLN A 125 -4.38 -7.32 -7.17
N VAL A 126 -3.57 -8.38 -7.20
CA VAL A 126 -2.38 -8.51 -6.35
C VAL A 126 -1.12 -8.69 -7.18
N LEU A 127 0.00 -8.19 -6.67
CA LEU A 127 1.33 -8.60 -7.09
C LEU A 127 1.77 -9.75 -6.18
N MET A 128 2.00 -10.91 -6.79
CA MET A 128 2.42 -12.13 -6.12
C MET A 128 3.84 -12.49 -6.51
N ARG A 129 4.64 -12.90 -5.53
CA ARG A 129 5.96 -13.50 -5.73
C ARG A 129 5.87 -15.00 -5.49
N CYS A 130 6.24 -15.79 -6.50
CA CYS A 130 6.65 -17.17 -6.35
C CYS A 130 8.17 -17.19 -6.20
N GLY A 131 8.69 -17.62 -5.06
CA GLY A 131 10.13 -17.64 -4.83
C GLY A 131 10.50 -18.47 -3.62
N PRO A 132 11.82 -18.63 -3.36
CA PRO A 132 12.29 -19.30 -2.17
C PRO A 132 11.78 -18.57 -0.93
N ALA A 133 11.47 -19.35 0.11
CA ALA A 133 11.12 -18.81 1.41
C ALA A 133 12.33 -18.11 2.03
N PHE A 134 12.07 -17.10 2.87
CA PHE A 134 13.11 -16.44 3.65
C PHE A 134 13.31 -17.16 4.98
N ASP A 135 14.56 -17.23 5.43
CA ASP A 135 14.91 -17.75 6.74
C ASP A 135 14.71 -16.70 7.85
N ILE A 136 15.07 -17.03 9.09
CA ILE A 136 14.96 -16.13 10.24
C ILE A 136 15.86 -14.88 10.13
N ASN A 137 16.89 -14.94 9.29
CA ASN A 137 17.82 -13.83 9.06
C ASN A 137 17.33 -12.93 7.90
N GLY A 138 16.26 -13.33 7.21
CA GLY A 138 15.74 -12.63 6.04
C GLY A 138 16.46 -12.99 4.75
N GLU A 139 17.26 -14.06 4.72
CA GLU A 139 17.95 -14.53 3.53
C GLU A 139 17.11 -15.58 2.79
N PRO A 140 17.10 -15.57 1.43
CA PRO A 140 16.33 -16.52 0.65
C PRO A 140 16.97 -17.92 0.74
N ASN A 141 16.20 -18.91 1.21
CA ASN A 141 16.61 -20.30 1.17
C ASN A 141 16.46 -20.87 -0.24
N LEU A 142 17.49 -20.67 -1.07
CA LEU A 142 17.52 -21.12 -2.46
C LEU A 142 17.46 -22.64 -2.61
N ALA A 143 17.72 -23.43 -1.57
CA ALA A 143 17.58 -24.89 -1.61
C ALA A 143 16.16 -25.36 -1.28
N GLY A 144 15.37 -24.50 -0.61
CA GLY A 144 14.02 -24.81 -0.15
C GLY A 144 12.96 -24.80 -1.25
N SER A 145 11.72 -25.07 -0.84
CA SER A 145 10.55 -25.00 -1.71
C SER A 145 10.20 -23.56 -2.07
N PHE A 146 9.72 -23.39 -3.29
CA PHE A 146 9.18 -22.12 -3.75
C PHE A 146 7.76 -21.94 -3.23
N GLN A 147 7.44 -20.74 -2.76
CA GLN A 147 6.16 -20.43 -2.15
C GLN A 147 5.56 -19.19 -2.81
N ASN A 148 4.26 -19.24 -3.02
CA ASN A 148 3.46 -18.09 -3.45
C ASN A 148 3.18 -17.17 -2.27
N ARG A 149 3.57 -15.90 -2.36
CA ARG A 149 3.28 -14.87 -1.36
C ARG A 149 2.78 -13.60 -2.04
N VAL A 150 1.67 -13.06 -1.56
CA VAL A 150 1.21 -11.73 -1.95
C VAL A 150 2.18 -10.70 -1.36
N LEU A 151 2.75 -9.86 -2.22
CA LEU A 151 3.64 -8.78 -1.79
C LEU A 151 2.87 -7.48 -1.55
N ILE A 152 1.92 -7.20 -2.43
CA ILE A 152 1.11 -6.00 -2.37
C ILE A 152 -0.21 -6.23 -3.10
N ASP A 153 -1.27 -5.63 -2.59
CA ASP A 153 -2.64 -5.69 -3.09
C ASP A 153 -3.12 -4.31 -3.54
N GLY A 154 -4.34 -4.21 -4.03
CA GLY A 154 -4.90 -2.95 -4.49
C GLY A 154 -4.36 -2.51 -5.84
N LEU A 155 -3.86 -3.44 -6.68
CA LEU A 155 -3.43 -3.08 -8.03
C LEU A 155 -4.66 -2.71 -8.88
N PRO A 156 -4.54 -1.74 -9.82
CA PRO A 156 -5.58 -1.48 -10.80
C PRO A 156 -5.94 -2.77 -11.55
N SER A 157 -7.23 -2.93 -11.86
CA SER A 157 -7.62 -3.98 -12.80
C SER A 157 -7.13 -3.61 -14.21
N SER A 158 -6.62 -4.60 -14.96
CA SER A 158 -6.12 -4.42 -16.33
C SER A 158 -7.17 -3.86 -17.32
N LEU A 159 -8.43 -3.76 -16.88
CA LEU A 159 -9.57 -3.19 -17.60
C LEU A 159 -9.49 -1.67 -17.80
N SER A 160 -8.60 -0.95 -17.11
CA SER A 160 -8.60 0.52 -17.15
C SER A 160 -7.77 1.14 -18.28
N ASP A 161 -6.61 0.58 -18.64
CA ASP A 161 -5.70 1.17 -19.66
C ASP A 161 -4.81 0.12 -20.37
N GLY A 162 -5.13 -1.17 -20.26
CA GLY A 162 -4.33 -2.27 -20.86
C GLY A 162 -2.99 -2.56 -20.15
N GLU A 163 -2.55 -1.72 -19.21
CA GLU A 163 -1.36 -1.95 -18.40
C GLU A 163 -1.69 -2.63 -17.06
N LEU A 164 -0.81 -3.54 -16.64
CA LEU A 164 -0.87 -4.18 -15.32
C LEU A 164 -0.46 -3.19 -14.23
N GLY A 165 -1.01 -3.34 -13.03
CA GLY A 165 -0.62 -2.50 -11.87
C GLY A 165 0.83 -2.62 -11.45
N PHE A 166 1.56 -3.62 -11.94
CA PHE A 166 3.01 -3.71 -11.84
C PHE A 166 3.57 -4.04 -13.21
N VAL A 167 4.63 -3.33 -13.61
CA VAL A 167 5.27 -3.49 -14.91
C VAL A 167 6.78 -3.51 -14.71
N ALA A 168 7.46 -4.44 -15.39
CA ALA A 168 8.91 -4.49 -15.49
C ALA A 168 9.29 -4.36 -16.97
N ARG A 169 9.97 -3.27 -17.35
CA ARG A 169 10.40 -3.02 -18.73
C ARG A 169 11.89 -2.82 -18.79
N GLN A 170 12.54 -3.44 -19.76
CA GLN A 170 13.92 -3.10 -20.07
C GLN A 170 13.97 -1.65 -20.58
N ASP A 171 14.91 -0.86 -20.06
CA ASP A 171 15.13 0.48 -20.60
C ASP A 171 15.75 0.36 -22.01
N PRO A 172 15.24 1.09 -23.01
CA PRO A 172 15.71 0.96 -24.38
C PRO A 172 17.15 1.45 -24.60
N LEU A 173 17.65 2.31 -23.71
CA LEU A 173 18.96 2.96 -23.86
C LEU A 173 19.98 2.51 -22.82
N LEU A 174 19.51 1.96 -21.70
CA LEU A 174 20.34 1.60 -20.56
C LEU A 174 20.17 0.12 -20.23
N PRO A 175 21.23 -0.57 -19.76
CA PRO A 175 21.14 -1.96 -19.32
C PRO A 175 20.50 -2.07 -17.93
N VAL A 176 19.39 -1.36 -17.72
CA VAL A 176 18.65 -1.31 -16.44
C VAL A 176 17.22 -1.74 -16.66
N LEU A 177 16.65 -2.37 -15.64
CA LEU A 177 15.25 -2.76 -15.63
C LEU A 177 14.43 -1.69 -14.90
N ARG A 178 13.49 -1.06 -15.60
CA ARG A 178 12.55 -0.11 -15.02
C ARG A 178 11.36 -0.87 -14.43
N LEU A 179 11.17 -0.68 -13.13
CA LEU A 179 10.09 -1.26 -12.34
C LEU A 179 9.09 -0.15 -12.01
N GLU A 180 7.83 -0.34 -12.38
CA GLU A 180 6.75 0.58 -12.07
C GLU A 180 5.65 -0.15 -11.30
N LEU A 181 5.20 0.43 -10.20
CA LEU A 181 4.17 -0.12 -9.33
C LEU A 181 3.10 0.93 -9.06
N GLU A 182 1.87 0.57 -9.37
CA GLU A 182 0.67 1.37 -9.18
C GLU A 182 -0.30 0.64 -8.24
N GLN A 183 -0.89 1.40 -7.32
CA GLN A 183 -1.96 0.93 -6.46
C GLN A 183 -3.10 1.94 -6.44
N GLN A 184 -4.29 1.41 -6.16
CA GLN A 184 -5.53 2.13 -5.96
C GLN A 184 -6.15 1.70 -4.64
N PHE A 185 -6.59 2.68 -3.85
CA PHE A 185 -7.29 2.42 -2.60
C PHE A 185 -8.32 3.51 -2.33
N GLN A 186 -9.37 3.14 -1.58
CA GLN A 186 -10.34 4.09 -1.08
C GLN A 186 -9.79 4.81 0.15
N THR A 187 -9.93 6.13 0.13
CA THR A 187 -9.71 6.97 1.30
C THR A 187 -10.91 6.90 2.26
N PRO A 188 -10.75 7.34 3.52
CA PRO A 188 -11.85 7.39 4.49
C PRO A 188 -13.04 8.23 3.99
N ASP A 189 -12.78 9.24 3.16
CA ASP A 189 -13.79 10.10 2.53
C ASP A 189 -14.48 9.45 1.31
N GLY A 190 -14.23 8.15 1.07
CA GLY A 190 -14.79 7.39 -0.05
C GLY A 190 -14.17 7.70 -1.42
N LYS A 191 -13.22 8.64 -1.51
CA LYS A 191 -12.53 8.96 -2.77
C LYS A 191 -11.50 7.89 -3.10
N MET A 192 -11.51 7.43 -4.35
CA MET A 192 -10.44 6.59 -4.89
C MET A 192 -9.16 7.41 -5.05
N GLN A 193 -8.07 6.94 -4.44
CA GLN A 193 -6.74 7.49 -4.64
C GLN A 193 -5.87 6.48 -5.37
N ARG A 194 -4.96 7.02 -6.18
CA ARG A 194 -3.95 6.27 -6.93
C ARG A 194 -2.57 6.75 -6.50
N ILE A 195 -1.67 5.80 -6.27
CA ILE A 195 -0.26 6.08 -6.01
C ILE A 195 0.61 5.25 -6.94
N ARG A 196 1.66 5.88 -7.45
CA ARG A 196 2.66 5.25 -8.31
C ARG A 196 4.04 5.44 -7.71
N SER A 197 4.83 4.38 -7.75
CA SER A 197 6.26 4.39 -7.42
C SER A 197 7.03 3.70 -8.54
N ALA A 198 8.23 4.19 -8.82
CA ALA A 198 9.12 3.61 -9.81
C ALA A 198 10.51 3.39 -9.21
N ALA A 199 11.22 2.40 -9.72
CA ALA A 199 12.61 2.14 -9.40
C ALA A 199 13.33 1.55 -10.61
N SER A 200 14.65 1.75 -10.68
CA SER A 200 15.51 1.09 -11.67
C SER A 200 16.42 0.10 -10.95
N ALA A 201 16.59 -1.08 -11.53
CA ALA A 201 17.51 -2.13 -11.09
C ALA A 201 18.63 -2.32 -12.11
#